data_AF-A0A3R7TYA0-F1
#
_entry.id   AF-A0A3R7TYA0-F1
#
_cell.length_a   1.000
_cell.length_b   1.000
_cell.length_c   1.000
_cell.angle_alpha   90.00
_cell.angle_beta   90.00
_cell.angle_gamma   90.00
#
_symmetry.space_group_name_H-M   'P 1'
#
loop_
_entity.id
_entity.type
_entity.pdbx_description
1 polymer ?
#
loop_
_entity_poly.entity_id
_entity_poly.type
_entity_poly.pdbx_seq_one_letter_code
_entity_poly.pdbx_strand_id
1 'polypeptide(L)' 'MKLYFFTPILLTLICCDNEQETNNCIDPDKIKLDQLCIEIYQPVCGCDLKTYSNTCFAQINGLTEWTEGKCENN' A
#
# COMPACT_ATOMS: atom_id res chain seq x y z
N MET A 1 0.76 8.79 -24.37
CA MET A 1 1.41 8.48 -25.66
C MET A 1 2.92 8.58 -25.43
N LYS A 2 3.57 7.45 -25.13
CA LYS A 2 5.02 7.41 -24.82
C LYS A 2 5.80 7.51 -26.13
N LEU A 3 6.70 8.48 -26.22
CA LEU A 3 7.57 8.69 -27.38
C LEU A 3 8.95 8.11 -27.06
N TYR A 4 9.23 6.91 -27.56
CA TYR A 4 10.50 6.22 -27.38
C TYR A 4 11.48 6.64 -28.47
N PHE A 5 12.52 7.39 -28.12
CA PHE A 5 13.69 7.58 -28.99
C PHE A 5 14.80 6.64 -28.55
N PHE A 6 15.01 5.60 -29.37
CA PHE A 6 16.20 4.76 -29.38
C PHE A 6 17.44 5.64 -29.62
N THR A 7 18.24 5.92 -28.59
CA THR A 7 19.64 6.30 -28.79
C THR A 7 20.52 5.34 -28.00
N PRO A 8 21.28 4.47 -28.69
CA PRO A 8 22.11 3.46 -28.06
C PRO A 8 23.44 4.09 -27.59
N ILE A 9 24.03 3.54 -26.53
CA ILE A 9 25.41 3.80 -26.07
C ILE A 9 25.59 5.10 -25.26
N LEU A 10 25.22 5.08 -23.97
CA LEU A 10 26.13 5.50 -22.89
C LEU A 10 25.66 4.89 -21.56
N LEU A 11 26.58 4.18 -20.93
CA LEU A 11 26.46 3.42 -19.71
C LEU A 11 26.27 4.36 -18.49
N THR A 12 25.09 4.96 -18.32
CA THR A 12 24.73 5.66 -17.09
C THR A 12 23.36 5.22 -16.63
N LEU A 13 23.37 4.46 -15.55
CA LEU A 13 22.26 4.22 -14.64
C LEU A 13 21.03 3.62 -15.33
N ILE A 14 21.00 2.29 -15.33
CA ILE A 14 19.78 1.52 -15.17
C ILE A 14 18.82 2.36 -14.33
N CYS A 15 17.72 2.84 -14.92
CA CYS A 15 16.56 3.22 -14.14
C CYS A 15 16.19 1.95 -13.39
N CYS A 16 16.61 1.86 -12.13
CA CYS A 16 16.04 0.91 -11.21
C CYS A 16 14.62 1.38 -10.97
N ASP A 17 13.71 1.02 -11.88
CA ASP A 17 12.36 0.71 -11.43
C ASP A 17 12.55 -0.54 -10.57
N ASN A 18 12.74 -0.31 -9.27
CA ASN A 18 12.62 -1.36 -8.29
C ASN A 18 11.15 -1.74 -8.31
N GLU A 19 10.79 -2.66 -9.21
CA GLU A 19 9.57 -3.44 -9.09
C GLU A 19 9.70 -4.25 -7.80
N GLN A 20 9.43 -3.61 -6.66
CA GLN A 20 8.89 -4.34 -5.52
C GLN A 20 7.46 -4.74 -5.87
N GLU A 21 7.32 -5.68 -6.81
CA GLU A 21 6.23 -6.66 -6.82
C GLU A 21 6.59 -7.79 -5.84
N THR A 22 6.89 -7.41 -4.60
CA THR A 22 6.47 -8.26 -3.50
C THR A 22 5.01 -7.91 -3.27
N ASN A 23 4.14 -8.89 -3.08
CA ASN A 23 2.74 -8.63 -2.71
C ASN A 23 2.68 -8.02 -1.29
N ASN A 24 3.18 -6.80 -1.12
CA ASN A 24 2.99 -5.98 0.06
C ASN A 24 1.92 -4.94 -0.27
N CYS A 25 0.69 -5.35 -0.02
CA CYS A 25 -0.51 -4.54 0.21
C CYS A 25 -0.38 -3.37 1.22
N ILE A 26 0.84 -3.03 1.66
CA ILE A 26 1.16 -1.89 2.52
C ILE A 26 2.10 -0.99 1.72
N ASP A 27 1.58 0.20 1.41
CA ASP A 27 2.28 1.29 0.74
C ASP A 27 2.80 2.28 1.80
N PRO A 28 4.13 2.36 2.02
CA PRO A 28 4.71 3.23 3.04
C PRO A 28 4.45 4.73 2.75
N ASP A 29 4.27 5.11 1.48
CA ASP A 29 4.01 6.49 1.09
C ASP A 29 2.57 6.92 1.42
N LYS A 30 1.69 5.95 1.71
CA LYS A 30 0.30 6.20 2.16
C LYS A 30 0.13 6.24 3.67
N ILE A 31 1.20 6.00 4.45
CA ILE A 31 1.13 6.10 5.90
C ILE A 31 0.93 7.57 6.31
N LYS A 32 -0.11 7.85 7.11
CA LYS A 32 -0.46 9.20 7.55
C LYS A 32 -0.66 9.25 9.05
N LEU A 33 0.42 9.56 9.77
CA LEU A 33 0.45 9.60 11.23
C LEU A 33 -0.44 10.71 11.84
N ASP A 34 -0.60 11.82 11.12
CA ASP A 34 -1.36 12.98 11.60
C ASP A 34 -2.83 12.99 11.11
N GLN A 35 -3.26 11.97 10.36
CA GLN A 35 -4.63 11.91 9.85
C GLN A 35 -5.58 11.39 10.93
N LEU A 36 -6.64 12.16 11.18
CA LEU A 36 -7.71 11.76 12.09
C LEU A 36 -8.70 10.84 11.39
N CYS A 37 -9.10 9.77 12.10
CA CYS A 37 -10.17 8.88 11.69
C CYS A 37 -11.34 9.01 12.65
N ILE A 38 -12.55 8.78 12.13
CA ILE A 38 -13.74 8.69 12.96
C ILE A 38 -13.69 7.39 13.79
N GLU A 39 -14.14 7.47 15.04
CA GLU A 39 -14.16 6.34 15.99
C GLU A 39 -15.40 5.46 15.80
N ILE A 40 -15.65 5.04 14.56
CA ILE A 40 -16.71 4.08 14.21
C ILE A 40 -16.12 2.69 14.14
N TYR A 41 -16.77 1.72 14.78
CA TYR A 41 -16.37 0.31 14.70
C TYR A 41 -17.05 -0.40 13.51
N GLN A 42 -16.30 -0.54 12.43
CA GLN A 42 -16.66 -1.27 11.20
C GLN A 42 -15.41 -2.03 10.72
N PRO A 43 -15.05 -3.13 11.41
CA PRO A 43 -13.71 -3.68 11.33
C PRO A 43 -13.39 -4.21 9.94
N VAL A 44 -12.11 -4.12 9.57
CA VAL A 44 -11.55 -4.72 8.35
C VAL A 44 -10.30 -5.54 8.70
N CYS A 45 -10.08 -6.62 7.97
CA CYS A 45 -8.91 -7.47 8.12
C CYS A 45 -7.87 -7.09 7.08
N GLY A 46 -6.74 -6.57 7.56
CA GLY A 46 -5.60 -6.25 6.74
C GLY A 46 -4.94 -7.49 6.18
N CYS A 47 -4.27 -7.31 5.06
CA CYS A 47 -3.38 -8.31 4.47
C CYS A 47 -2.17 -8.68 5.38
N ASP A 48 -1.87 -7.87 6.39
CA ASP A 48 -0.90 -8.15 7.45
C ASP A 48 -1.49 -8.93 8.63
N LEU A 49 -2.70 -9.47 8.45
CA LEU A 49 -3.48 -10.21 9.44
C LEU A 49 -3.80 -9.39 10.70
N LYS A 50 -3.74 -8.05 10.61
CA LYS A 50 -4.21 -7.17 11.68
C LYS A 50 -5.63 -6.70 11.41
N THR A 51 -6.43 -6.68 12.47
CA THR A 51 -7.76 -6.05 12.42
C THR A 51 -7.63 -4.56 12.65
N TYR A 52 -8.19 -3.77 11.72
CA TYR A 52 -8.31 -2.33 11.85
C TYR A 52 -9.75 -1.96 12.22
N SER A 53 -9.95 -0.96 13.09
CA SER A 53 -11.28 -0.58 13.59
C SER A 53 -12.25 -0.17 12.49
N ASN A 54 -11.72 0.43 11.42
CA ASN A 54 -12.45 0.73 10.19
C ASN A 54 -11.49 0.96 9.01
N THR A 55 -12.06 1.18 7.83
CA THR A 55 -11.35 1.44 6.58
C THR A 55 -10.41 2.65 6.67
N CYS A 56 -10.78 3.71 7.39
CA CYS A 56 -9.90 4.87 7.57
C CYS A 56 -8.62 4.47 8.31
N PHE A 57 -8.74 3.72 9.41
CA PHE A 57 -7.58 3.23 10.16
C PHE A 57 -6.68 2.30 9.33
N ALA A 58 -7.25 1.46 8.46
CA ALA A 58 -6.47 0.65 7.53
C ALA A 58 -5.68 1.53 6.53
N GLN A 59 -6.36 2.50 5.90
CA GLN A 59 -5.76 3.40 4.90
C GLN A 59 -4.61 4.24 5.47
N ILE A 60 -4.77 4.83 6.67
CA ILE A 60 -3.70 5.66 7.26
C ILE A 60 -2.50 4.84 7.71
N ASN A 61 -2.66 3.52 7.85
CA ASN A 61 -1.56 2.57 8.07
C ASN A 61 -0.96 2.06 6.76
N GLY A 62 -1.31 2.66 5.62
CA GLY A 62 -0.75 2.36 4.31
C GLY A 62 -1.38 1.16 3.61
N LEU A 63 -2.45 0.55 4.15
CA LEU A 63 -3.07 -0.58 3.47
C LEU A 63 -3.68 -0.16 2.14
N THR A 64 -3.46 -0.98 1.12
CA THR A 64 -4.08 -0.86 -0.20
C THR A 64 -5.15 -1.92 -0.43
N GLU A 65 -5.16 -2.99 0.38
CA GLU A 65 -6.12 -4.10 0.29
C GLU A 65 -6.49 -4.61 1.69
N TRP A 66 -7.76 -4.98 1.87
CA TRP A 66 -8.33 -5.57 3.08
C TRP A 66 -9.63 -6.32 2.77
N THR A 67 -10.07 -7.17 3.69
CA THR A 67 -11.41 -7.78 3.66
C THR A 67 -12.32 -7.18 4.72
N GLU A 68 -13.62 -7.17 4.46
CA GLU A 68 -14.62 -6.71 5.43
C GLU A 68 -14.72 -7.67 6.62
N GLY A 69 -14.86 -7.11 7.82
CA GLY A 69 -14.88 -7.87 9.07
C GLY A 69 -13.50 -7.94 9.74
N LYS A 70 -13.49 -8.35 11.01
CA LYS A 70 -12.23 -8.61 11.75
C LYS A 70 -11.51 -9.84 11.16
N CYS A 71 -10.21 -9.94 11.40
CA CYS A 71 -9.47 -11.14 11.07
C CYS A 71 -9.97 -12.34 11.89
N GLU A 72 -10.02 -13.50 11.25
CA GLU A 72 -10.21 -14.78 11.91
C GLU A 72 -8.85 -15.19 12.49
N ASN A 73 -8.64 -14.92 13.78
CA ASN A 73 -7.48 -15.46 14.49
C ASN A 73 -7.58 -16.99 14.44
N ASN A 74 -6.68 -17.67 13.72
CA ASN A 74 -6.44 -19.10 13.90
C ASN A 74 -5.56 -19.32 15.13
#